data_AF-A0A8T0A5E2-F1
#
_entry.id   AF-A0A8T0A5E2-F1
#
_cell.length_a   1.000
_cell.length_b   1.000
_cell.length_c   1.000
_cell.angle_alpha   90.00
_cell.angle_beta   90.00
_cell.angle_gamma   90.00
#
_symmetry.space_group_name_H-M   'P 1'
#
loop_
_entity.id
_entity.type
_entity.pdbx_description
1 polymer ?
#
loop_
_entity_poly.entity_id
_entity_poly.type
_entity_poly.pdbx_seq_one_letter_code
_entity_poly.pdbx_strand_id
1 'polypeptide(L)'
;MPFGRQKSGYGLVNGHNGLNIPSTTPSFNLTFSIKETFDAALANNNSPQFAAKSTNIRGQVEPLLRRSFTNFKRMDIVKFRNGSTITESNLYMNPSDPNVTLEQVKSVFLGGLSSFNFTVDPNSVSVTLGNSIPPAIASSLSMIWMSVLTLLLSISLHFEL
;
A
#
# COMPACT_ATOMS: atom_id res chain seq x y z
N MET A 1 29.57 -22.73 43.21
CA MET A 1 29.62 -23.21 41.80
C MET A 1 28.42 -24.14 41.60
N PRO A 2 27.75 -24.22 40.43
CA PRO A 2 27.37 -23.21 39.44
C PRO A 2 25.86 -23.29 39.06
N PHE A 3 25.45 -22.39 38.16
CA PHE A 3 24.15 -22.28 37.51
C PHE A 3 23.85 -23.38 36.47
N GLY A 4 22.56 -23.65 36.20
CA GLY A 4 22.04 -24.30 34.98
C GLY A 4 20.88 -25.27 35.25
N ARG A 5 19.83 -25.46 34.42
CA ARG A 5 19.39 -24.95 33.11
C ARG A 5 17.87 -25.20 32.98
N GLN A 6 17.20 -24.45 32.09
CA GLN A 6 15.82 -24.64 31.60
C GLN A 6 15.48 -26.10 31.20
N LYS A 7 14.19 -26.44 31.31
CA LYS A 7 13.36 -27.13 30.29
C LYS A 7 11.91 -27.19 30.79
N SER A 8 11.02 -26.32 30.30
CA SER A 8 9.58 -26.57 30.35
C SER A 8 9.17 -27.09 28.98
N GLY A 9 8.97 -28.40 28.91
CA GLY A 9 8.44 -29.07 27.73
C GLY A 9 6.92 -28.95 27.67
N TYR A 10 6.40 -28.91 26.45
CA TYR A 10 5.07 -29.42 26.13
C TYR A 10 5.18 -30.21 24.82
N GLY A 11 4.92 -31.51 24.88
CA GLY A 11 4.73 -32.41 23.73
C GLY A 11 3.37 -32.12 23.06
N LEU A 12 3.28 -31.96 21.73
CA LEU A 12 3.11 -32.98 20.68
C LEU A 12 1.75 -33.73 20.75
N VAL A 13 0.78 -33.33 19.91
CA VAL A 13 -0.24 -34.23 19.34
C VAL A 13 -0.38 -33.97 17.83
N ASN A 14 -0.25 -35.05 17.05
CA ASN A 14 -0.31 -35.10 15.59
C ASN A 14 -1.76 -35.24 15.07
N GLY A 15 -2.08 -34.68 13.89
CA GLY A 15 -3.30 -35.03 13.17
C GLY A 15 -3.57 -34.16 11.92
N HIS A 16 -3.75 -34.80 10.77
CA HIS A 16 -3.86 -34.23 9.43
C HIS A 16 -4.93 -33.15 9.24
N ASN A 17 -4.51 -31.89 9.11
CA ASN A 17 -4.96 -30.92 8.12
C ASN A 17 -4.14 -29.66 8.37
N GLY A 18 -3.09 -29.45 7.56
CA GLY A 18 -2.44 -28.17 7.49
C GLY A 18 -3.48 -27.16 7.01
N LEU A 19 -4.12 -26.46 7.95
CA LEU A 19 -4.71 -25.18 7.64
C LEU A 19 -3.56 -24.38 7.06
N ASN A 20 -3.56 -24.23 5.73
CA ASN A 20 -2.75 -23.25 5.06
C ASN A 20 -3.29 -21.91 5.55
N ILE A 21 -2.91 -21.50 6.75
CA ILE A 21 -3.27 -20.19 7.30
C ILE A 21 -2.67 -19.24 6.28
N PRO A 22 -3.49 -18.53 5.48
CA PRO A 22 -2.92 -17.54 4.60
C PRO A 22 -2.15 -16.59 5.51
N SER A 23 -0.84 -16.47 5.31
CA SER A 23 -0.06 -15.41 5.94
C SER A 23 -0.69 -14.10 5.47
N THR A 24 -1.64 -13.57 6.25
CA THR A 24 -2.32 -12.33 5.95
C THR A 24 -1.28 -11.25 6.07
N THR A 25 -0.79 -10.84 4.91
CA THR A 25 0.18 -9.77 4.77
C THR A 25 -0.49 -8.50 5.30
N PRO A 26 -0.05 -7.93 6.43
CA PRO A 26 -0.70 -6.75 6.97
C PRO A 26 -0.57 -5.63 5.93
N SER A 27 -1.70 -5.03 5.61
CA SER A 27 -1.74 -3.86 4.75
C SER A 27 -2.53 -2.77 5.45
N PHE A 28 -2.22 -1.53 5.13
CA PHE A 28 -2.86 -0.36 5.71
C PHE A 28 -3.25 0.60 4.60
N ASN A 29 -4.45 1.18 4.68
CA ASN A 29 -4.77 2.35 3.87
C ASN A 29 -4.32 3.58 4.66
N LEU A 30 -3.53 4.44 4.04
CA LEU A 30 -3.13 5.73 4.57
C LEU A 30 -3.74 6.83 3.68
N THR A 31 -4.56 7.67 4.29
CA THR A 31 -5.23 8.80 3.63
C THR A 31 -4.87 10.10 4.31
N PHE A 32 -4.51 11.12 3.54
CA PHE A 32 -4.16 12.45 4.06
C PHE A 32 -4.39 13.54 2.99
N SER A 33 -4.57 14.77 3.44
CA SER A 33 -4.75 15.94 2.57
C SER A 33 -3.47 16.76 2.49
N ILE A 34 -3.07 17.15 1.27
CA ILE A 34 -1.95 18.07 1.04
C ILE A 34 -2.54 19.46 0.79
N LYS A 35 -2.07 20.48 1.51
CA LYS A 35 -2.50 21.89 1.41
C LYS A 35 -1.98 22.56 0.14
N GLU A 36 -2.42 22.05 -1.00
CA GLU A 36 -2.11 22.52 -2.34
C GLU A 36 -3.40 22.52 -3.19
N THR A 37 -3.47 23.45 -4.14
CA THR A 37 -4.53 23.46 -5.15
C THR A 37 -4.55 22.14 -5.92
N PHE A 38 -5.72 21.52 -6.03
CA PHE A 38 -5.87 20.27 -6.76
C PHE A 38 -5.70 20.50 -8.26
N ASP A 39 -4.69 19.88 -8.86
CA ASP A 39 -4.51 19.83 -10.30
C ASP A 39 -5.37 18.69 -10.89
N ALA A 40 -6.19 19.01 -11.89
CA ALA A 40 -7.15 18.06 -12.45
C ALA A 40 -6.49 16.86 -13.14
N ALA A 41 -5.25 16.98 -13.63
CA ALA A 41 -4.54 15.85 -14.21
C ALA A 41 -4.17 14.79 -13.16
N LEU A 42 -4.14 15.15 -11.86
CA LEU A 42 -3.95 14.19 -10.76
C LEU A 42 -5.13 13.22 -10.60
N ALA A 43 -6.30 13.52 -11.16
CA ALA A 43 -7.42 12.58 -11.18
C ALA A 43 -7.20 11.41 -12.16
N ASN A 44 -6.27 11.56 -13.11
CA ASN A 44 -5.93 10.54 -14.09
C ASN A 44 -4.63 9.83 -13.67
N ASN A 45 -4.75 8.57 -13.24
CA ASN A 45 -3.61 7.76 -12.79
C ASN A 45 -2.55 7.49 -13.88
N ASN A 46 -2.89 7.71 -15.16
CA ASN A 46 -1.96 7.58 -16.27
C ASN A 46 -1.27 8.91 -16.64
N SER A 47 -1.58 10.00 -15.95
CA SER A 47 -0.99 11.30 -16.26
C SER A 47 0.45 11.39 -15.75
N PRO A 48 1.33 12.15 -16.44
CA PRO A 48 2.67 12.41 -15.93
C PRO A 48 2.64 13.17 -14.59
N GLN A 49 1.64 14.01 -14.36
CA GLN A 49 1.42 14.71 -13.10
C GLN A 49 1.16 13.73 -11.94
N PHE A 50 0.31 12.73 -12.17
CA PHE A 50 0.05 11.68 -11.19
C PHE A 50 1.33 10.92 -10.86
N ALA A 51 2.08 10.49 -11.88
CA ALA A 51 3.32 9.74 -11.69
C ALA A 51 4.38 10.55 -10.94
N ALA A 52 4.56 11.83 -11.30
CA ALA A 52 5.50 12.73 -10.66
C ALA A 52 5.13 12.99 -9.19
N LYS A 53 3.86 13.34 -8.92
CA LYS A 53 3.36 13.59 -7.56
C LYS A 53 3.47 12.33 -6.69
N SER A 54 3.09 11.18 -7.23
CA SER A 54 3.20 9.90 -6.53
C SER A 54 4.65 9.55 -6.19
N THR A 55 5.57 9.75 -7.13
CA THR A 55 7.01 9.53 -6.91
C THR A 55 7.56 10.45 -5.84
N ASN A 56 7.19 11.74 -5.85
CA ASN A 56 7.64 12.70 -4.85
C ASN A 56 7.13 12.37 -3.43
N ILE A 57 5.84 11.99 -3.30
CA ILE A 57 5.26 11.59 -2.01
C ILE A 57 5.95 10.34 -1.49
N ARG A 58 6.03 9.29 -2.33
CA ARG A 58 6.67 8.02 -1.98
C ARG A 58 8.15 8.20 -1.59
N GLY A 59 8.89 9.03 -2.34
CA GLY A 59 10.28 9.32 -2.07
C GLY A 59 10.56 9.92 -0.68
N GLN A 60 9.55 10.48 -0.02
CA GLN A 60 9.67 11.08 1.31
C GLN A 60 9.01 10.23 2.40
N VAL A 61 7.89 9.57 2.09
CA VAL A 61 7.15 8.75 3.06
C VAL A 61 7.77 7.36 3.22
N GLU A 62 8.23 6.72 2.14
CA GLU A 62 8.81 5.37 2.22
C GLU A 62 10.07 5.32 3.11
N PRO A 63 11.04 6.27 3.03
CA PRO A 63 12.19 6.28 3.94
C PRO A 63 11.81 6.41 5.42
N LEU A 64 10.79 7.21 5.73
CA LEU A 64 10.29 7.40 7.09
C LEU A 64 9.72 6.09 7.65
N LEU A 65 8.87 5.41 6.88
CA LEU A 65 8.24 4.15 7.28
C LEU A 65 9.27 3.01 7.37
N ARG A 66 10.23 2.93 6.44
CA ARG A 66 11.30 1.92 6.46
C ARG A 66 12.20 2.01 7.69
N ARG A 67 12.44 3.23 8.20
CA ARG A 67 13.23 3.44 9.43
C ARG A 67 12.49 3.00 10.69
N SER A 68 11.16 3.03 10.66
CA SER A 68 10.32 2.72 11.83
C SER A 68 9.80 1.30 11.83
N PHE A 69 9.63 0.68 10.66
CA PHE A 69 9.02 -0.63 10.47
C PHE A 69 9.92 -1.52 9.62
N THR A 70 10.58 -2.50 10.25
CA THR A 70 11.45 -3.47 9.57
C THR A 70 10.70 -4.32 8.54
N ASN A 71 9.41 -4.55 8.78
CA ASN A 71 8.52 -5.27 7.87
C ASN A 71 7.91 -4.37 6.78
N PHE A 72 8.23 -3.08 6.67
CA PHE A 72 7.69 -2.27 5.58
C PHE A 72 8.24 -2.71 4.22
N LYS A 73 7.34 -2.99 3.28
CA LYS A 73 7.68 -3.43 1.92
C LYS A 73 7.68 -2.27 0.93
N ARG A 74 6.54 -1.59 0.81
CA ARG A 74 6.32 -0.50 -0.16
C ARG A 74 5.05 0.28 0.14
N MET A 75 5.00 1.49 -0.40
CA MET A 75 3.80 2.32 -0.51
C MET A 75 3.35 2.39 -1.96
N ASP A 76 2.03 2.34 -2.20
CA ASP A 76 1.42 2.59 -3.51
C ASP A 76 0.40 3.73 -3.39
N ILE A 77 0.45 4.69 -4.31
CA ILE A 77 -0.53 5.77 -4.37
C ILE A 77 -1.67 5.32 -5.26
N VAL A 78 -2.86 5.20 -4.69
CA VAL A 78 -4.03 4.64 -5.38
C VAL A 78 -4.72 5.71 -6.23
N LYS A 79 -4.89 6.92 -5.69
CA LYS A 79 -5.55 8.04 -6.37
C LYS A 79 -5.34 9.36 -5.62
N PHE A 80 -5.57 10.46 -6.34
CA PHE A 80 -5.75 11.78 -5.76
C PHE A 80 -7.20 12.26 -5.91
N ARG A 81 -7.72 13.01 -4.94
CA ARG A 81 -9.05 13.64 -5.02
C ARG A 81 -9.01 15.13 -4.72
N ASN A 82 -10.04 15.83 -5.20
CA ASN A 82 -10.29 17.22 -4.90
C ASN A 82 -10.59 17.44 -3.40
N GLY A 83 -10.27 18.64 -2.89
CA GLY A 83 -10.41 18.99 -1.47
C GLY A 83 -9.06 19.08 -0.73
N SER A 84 -8.12 19.89 -1.26
CA SER A 84 -6.70 19.92 -0.88
C SER A 84 -6.04 18.57 -1.11
N THR A 85 -5.58 18.35 -2.36
CA THR A 85 -5.05 17.10 -2.93
C THR A 85 -5.04 15.92 -1.97
N ILE A 86 -6.20 15.29 -1.82
CA ILE A 86 -6.39 14.14 -0.93
C ILE A 86 -5.67 12.97 -1.56
N THR A 87 -4.69 12.43 -0.84
CA THR A 87 -3.89 11.29 -1.27
C THR A 87 -4.41 10.04 -0.58
N GLU A 88 -4.82 9.05 -1.37
CA GLU A 88 -5.16 7.71 -0.87
C GLU A 88 -4.05 6.74 -1.26
N SER A 89 -3.57 5.96 -0.29
CA SER A 89 -2.43 5.07 -0.50
C SER A 89 -2.56 3.75 0.25
N ASN A 90 -1.91 2.72 -0.29
CA ASN A 90 -1.76 1.41 0.34
C ASN A 90 -0.34 1.22 0.84
N LEU A 91 -0.19 0.83 2.10
CA LEU A 91 1.06 0.39 2.70
C LEU A 91 1.06 -1.13 2.77
N TYR A 92 2.10 -1.74 2.23
CA TYR A 92 2.27 -3.19 2.27
C TYR A 92 3.39 -3.52 3.25
N MET A 93 3.11 -4.43 4.17
CA MET A 93 4.10 -4.99 5.08
C MET A 93 4.49 -6.40 4.63
N ASN A 94 5.64 -6.91 5.06
CA ASN A 94 6.00 -8.30 4.99
C ASN A 94 5.25 -9.07 6.09
N PRO A 95 4.96 -10.37 5.87
CA PRO A 95 4.24 -11.21 6.84
C PRO A 95 5.02 -11.55 8.11
N SER A 96 6.27 -11.08 8.27
CA SER A 96 7.06 -11.29 9.49
C SER A 96 6.61 -10.34 10.61
N ASP A 97 6.36 -10.93 11.79
CA ASP A 97 5.83 -10.36 13.04
C ASP A 97 4.79 -9.21 12.93
N PRO A 98 3.50 -9.50 13.17
CA PRO A 98 2.37 -8.60 12.85
C PRO A 98 2.13 -7.47 13.87
N ASN A 99 3.14 -6.98 14.58
CA ASN A 99 2.91 -6.05 15.69
C ASN A 99 2.68 -4.58 15.28
N VAL A 100 2.67 -4.26 13.98
CA VAL A 100 2.40 -2.89 13.54
C VAL A 100 0.91 -2.56 13.69
N THR A 101 0.60 -1.53 14.46
CA THR A 101 -0.79 -1.07 14.69
C THR A 101 -1.14 0.17 13.86
N LEU A 102 -2.44 0.44 13.69
CA LEU A 102 -2.93 1.64 13.00
C LEU A 102 -2.41 2.93 13.64
N GLU A 103 -2.37 2.96 14.98
CA GLU A 103 -1.90 4.11 15.75
C GLU A 103 -0.40 4.34 15.59
N GLN A 104 0.40 3.26 15.54
CA GLN A 104 1.84 3.38 15.28
C GLN A 104 2.11 3.94 13.89
N VAL A 105 1.43 3.44 12.85
CA VAL A 105 1.56 3.95 11.48
C VAL A 105 1.20 5.44 11.42
N LYS A 106 0.07 5.82 12.05
CA LYS A 106 -0.37 7.22 12.11
C LYS A 106 0.64 8.09 12.86
N SER A 107 1.12 7.65 14.00
CA SER A 107 2.10 8.39 14.82
C SER A 107 3.41 8.61 14.10
N VAL A 108 3.97 7.57 13.47
CA VAL A 108 5.20 7.66 12.68
C VAL A 108 5.03 8.65 11.52
N PHE A 109 3.91 8.56 10.79
CA PHE A 109 3.64 9.48 9.69
C PHE A 109 3.52 10.94 10.17
N LEU A 110 2.78 11.18 11.26
CA LEU A 110 2.63 12.51 11.85
C LEU A 110 3.95 13.09 12.35
N GLY A 111 4.83 12.27 12.94
CA GLY A 111 6.15 12.68 13.39
C GLY A 111 7.09 13.11 12.26
N GLY A 112 6.85 12.62 11.03
CA GLY A 112 7.65 12.93 9.86
C GLY A 112 7.20 14.15 9.04
N LEU A 113 6.04 14.74 9.33
CA LEU A 113 5.45 15.78 8.48
C LEU A 113 6.38 16.98 8.23
N SER A 114 7.17 17.37 9.23
CA SER A 114 8.09 18.51 9.12
C SER A 114 9.28 18.26 8.20
N SER A 115 9.52 17.00 7.80
CA SER A 115 10.60 16.62 6.87
C SER A 115 10.16 16.55 5.42
N PHE A 116 8.86 16.74 5.14
CA PHE A 116 8.32 16.69 3.78
C PHE A 116 8.46 18.05 3.08
N ASN A 117 8.65 18.02 1.77
CA ASN A 117 8.62 19.20 0.91
C ASN A 117 7.19 19.65 0.53
N PHE A 118 6.17 18.94 1.04
CA PHE A 118 4.76 19.26 0.86
C PHE A 118 4.09 19.39 2.24
N THR A 119 3.12 20.29 2.34
CA THR A 119 2.41 20.54 3.60
C THR A 119 1.19 19.63 3.71
N VAL A 120 1.17 18.73 4.70
CA VAL A 120 0.02 17.89 5.02
C VAL A 120 -0.86 18.57 6.05
N ASP A 121 -2.18 18.44 5.92
CA ASP A 121 -3.08 18.76 7.02
C ASP A 121 -3.07 17.61 8.06
N PRO A 122 -2.55 17.83 9.28
CA PRO A 122 -2.39 16.76 10.26
C PRO A 122 -3.73 16.18 10.75
N ASN A 123 -4.81 16.97 10.72
CA ASN A 123 -6.14 16.52 11.13
C ASN A 123 -6.80 15.63 10.06
N SER A 124 -6.37 15.73 8.81
CA SER A 124 -6.85 14.89 7.71
C SER A 124 -6.25 13.47 7.71
N VAL A 125 -5.22 13.19 8.52
CA VAL A 125 -4.52 11.90 8.48
C VAL A 125 -5.37 10.79 9.10
N SER A 126 -5.68 9.78 8.29
CA SER A 126 -6.42 8.59 8.68
C SER A 126 -5.70 7.32 8.23
N VAL A 127 -5.70 6.31 9.10
CA VAL A 127 -5.11 5.00 8.82
C VAL A 127 -6.16 3.93 9.13
N THR A 128 -6.42 3.06 8.17
CA THR A 128 -7.35 1.91 8.33
C THR A 128 -6.69 0.63 7.86
N LEU A 129 -7.27 -0.53 8.20
CA LEU A 129 -6.78 -1.80 7.66
C LEU A 129 -6.95 -1.83 6.13
N GLY A 130 -5.90 -2.28 5.46
CA GLY A 130 -5.88 -2.63 4.05
C GLY A 130 -6.58 -3.95 3.81
N ASN A 131 -7.16 -4.10 2.61
CA ASN A 131 -7.59 -5.40 2.16
C ASN A 131 -6.33 -6.27 1.99
N SER A 132 -6.18 -7.29 2.84
CA SER A 132 -5.12 -8.29 2.69
C SER A 132 -5.22 -8.89 1.30
N ILE A 133 -4.32 -8.51 0.40
CA ILE A 133 -4.30 -9.07 -0.95
C ILE A 133 -3.75 -10.49 -0.81
N PRO A 134 -4.53 -11.56 -0.99
CA PRO A 134 -3.95 -12.89 -1.07
C PRO A 134 -2.96 -12.90 -2.25
N PRO A 135 -1.85 -13.66 -2.17
CA PRO A 135 -0.78 -13.65 -3.18
C PRO A 135 -1.21 -14.00 -4.62
N ALA A 136 -2.48 -14.35 -4.86
CA ALA A 136 -3.02 -14.78 -6.15
C ALA A 136 -3.56 -13.67 -7.07
N ILE A 137 -3.84 -12.43 -6.59
CA ILE A 137 -4.50 -11.39 -7.44
C ILE A 137 -3.61 -10.21 -7.85
N ALA A 138 -2.31 -10.24 -7.54
CA ALA A 138 -1.39 -9.15 -7.92
C ALA A 138 -1.12 -9.05 -9.44
N SER A 139 -1.67 -9.97 -10.25
CA SER A 139 -1.32 -10.11 -11.68
C SER A 139 -2.45 -9.85 -12.69
N SER A 140 -3.63 -9.38 -12.29
CA SER A 140 -4.80 -9.30 -13.21
C SER A 140 -5.29 -7.90 -13.60
N LEU A 141 -4.74 -6.80 -13.06
CA LEU A 141 -5.26 -5.45 -13.37
C LEU A 141 -4.67 -4.80 -14.64
N SER A 142 -3.76 -5.47 -15.34
CA SER A 142 -3.08 -4.89 -16.52
C SER A 142 -3.67 -5.26 -17.88
N MET A 143 -4.71 -6.11 -17.95
CA MET A 143 -5.17 -6.66 -19.25
C MET A 143 -6.39 -5.97 -19.86
N ILE A 144 -7.16 -5.18 -19.10
CA ILE A 144 -8.44 -4.63 -19.58
C ILE A 144 -8.22 -3.47 -20.58
N TRP A 145 -7.03 -2.87 -20.62
CA TRP A 145 -6.69 -1.82 -21.59
C TRP A 145 -6.18 -2.36 -22.93
N MET A 146 -5.69 -3.61 -22.99
CA MET A 146 -5.23 -4.22 -24.24
C MET A 146 -6.38 -4.80 -25.06
N SER A 147 -7.45 -5.27 -24.42
CA SER A 147 -8.59 -5.88 -25.12
C SER A 147 -9.48 -4.87 -25.86
N VAL A 148 -9.53 -3.60 -25.42
CA VAL A 148 -10.36 -2.56 -26.08
C VAL A 148 -9.74 -2.12 -27.41
N LEU A 149 -8.40 -2.10 -27.53
CA LEU A 149 -7.73 -1.72 -28.79
C LEU A 149 -7.85 -2.81 -29.85
N THR A 150 -7.86 -4.09 -29.47
CA THR A 150 -8.08 -5.20 -30.41
C THR A 150 -9.53 -5.29 -30.92
N LEU A 151 -10.52 -4.88 -30.11
CA LEU A 151 -11.93 -4.97 -30.51
C LEU A 151 -12.32 -3.88 -31.53
N LEU A 152 -11.75 -2.67 -31.44
CA LEU A 152 -11.98 -1.63 -32.44
C LEU A 152 -11.31 -1.94 -33.79
N LEU A 153 -10.20 -2.70 -33.81
CA LEU A 153 -9.54 -3.09 -35.05
C LEU A 153 -10.27 -4.23 -35.78
N SER A 154 -10.95 -5.12 -35.05
CA SER A 154 -11.70 -6.25 -35.65
C SER A 154 -13.00 -5.85 -36.34
N ILE A 155 -13.60 -4.69 -36.04
CA ILE A 155 -14.84 -4.25 -36.70
C ILE A 155 -14.54 -3.54 -38.04
N SER A 156 -13.35 -2.96 -38.22
CA SER A 156 -12.96 -2.28 -39.48
C SER A 156 -12.47 -3.21 -40.60
N LEU A 157 -12.33 -4.52 -40.36
CA LEU A 157 -11.84 -5.49 -41.36
C LEU A 157 -12.94 -6.37 -41.98
N HIS A 158 -14.21 -6.18 -41.63
CA HIS A 158 -15.35 -6.86 -42.27
C HIS A 158 -16.16 -5.86 -43.12
N PHE A 159 -15.51 -5.17 -44.05
CA PHE A 159 -16.17 -4.52 -45.20
C PHE A 159 -15.15 -4.32 -46.34
N GLU A 160 -14.49 -5.40 -46.75
CA GLU A 160 -14.01 -5.52 -48.13
C GLU A 160 -13.85 -7.00 -48.49
N LEU A 161 -14.89 -7.54 -49.15
CA LEU A 161 -14.95 -8.58 -50.20
C LEU A 161 -16.33 -9.23 -50.22
#